data_AF-A0A554KDZ3-F1
#
_entry.id   AF-A0A554KDZ3-F1
#
_cell.length_a   1.000
_cell.length_b   1.000
_cell.length_c   1.000
_cell.angle_alpha   90.00
_cell.angle_beta   90.00
_cell.angle_gamma   90.00
#
_symmetry.space_group_name_H-M   'P 1'
#
loop_
_entity.id
_entity.type
_entity.pdbx_description
1 polymer ?
#
loop_
_entity_poly.entity_id
_entity_poly.type
_entity_poly.pdbx_seq_one_letter_code
_entity_poly.pdbx_strand_id
1 'polypeptide(L)'
;MDVISLIISIIVLFVALGLKKRVGHLEQLIESRGIASRREILSDSPVPVPLENLAQPAPFEVGVPLPKTAELERPSLFGAFVRWAEEDWLMKLGALLLLIGFGWLVRYAFLNNWIGPVGRITLGIACGVLFLAGGWWRMQRFTSQGSVFLALGSGIVLLSIFAARFLYDFFTPLSALIVMFLSVAFVALASVRFRVRSLSIMVAWMIVFSAGAFFVFKTTAKRVPFFAYAAVSVALLASATAVELEGARLTIAYIIESACVSLVIYAALRDTKLALRSTLLLVGPAALSIQSIMAREWRYSVLHEHFFVLLLFASVLCALGIFFGKRIDREHAADRMGSALLLVFGSIYYYVLLWLSLHAGFKNDDTAVMIALAVYTVIGIICYFYQEADQSNHVRAYGGALLGFVVGRLLIVDVWNMALTGRIITFFLIGTLLISTAFLWRKKSP
;
A
#
# COMPACT_ATOMS: atom_id res chain seq x y z
N MET A 1 -38.09 9.52 -22.75
CA MET A 1 -37.75 10.82 -22.09
C MET A 1 -37.40 10.58 -20.62
N ASP A 2 -36.92 9.38 -20.26
CA ASP A 2 -37.02 8.86 -18.89
C ASP A 2 -35.70 8.99 -18.11
N VAL A 3 -34.56 9.03 -18.82
CA VAL A 3 -33.23 9.16 -18.21
C VAL A 3 -32.99 10.57 -17.64
N ILE A 4 -33.46 11.61 -18.34
CA ILE A 4 -33.32 13.01 -17.89
C ILE A 4 -34.18 13.26 -16.65
N SER A 5 -35.40 12.71 -16.62
CA SER A 5 -36.30 12.78 -15.45
C SER A 5 -35.71 12.04 -14.24
N LEU A 6 -35.06 10.89 -14.47
CA LEU A 6 -34.38 10.12 -13.43
C LEU A 6 -33.17 10.87 -12.86
N ILE A 7 -32.37 11.54 -13.69
CA ILE A 7 -31.25 12.37 -13.25
C ILE A 7 -31.73 13.57 -12.42
N ILE A 8 -32.78 14.26 -12.86
CA ILE A 8 -33.36 15.40 -12.12
C ILE A 8 -33.92 14.93 -10.77
N SER A 9 -34.63 13.79 -10.74
CA SER A 9 -35.18 13.22 -9.51
C SER A 9 -34.09 12.83 -8.51
N ILE A 10 -32.98 12.26 -8.98
CA ILE A 10 -31.81 11.94 -8.14
C ILE A 10 -31.15 13.22 -7.59
N ILE A 11 -31.03 14.27 -8.41
CA ILE A 11 -30.47 15.56 -7.97
C ILE A 11 -31.34 16.19 -6.88
N VAL A 12 -32.66 16.23 -7.07
CA VAL A 12 -33.60 16.77 -6.08
C VAL A 12 -33.57 15.95 -4.79
N LEU A 13 -33.52 14.62 -4.89
CA LEU A 13 -33.43 13.73 -3.73
C LEU A 13 -32.14 13.98 -2.93
N PHE A 14 -31.00 14.15 -3.60
CA PHE A 14 -29.73 14.39 -2.93
C PHE A 14 -29.68 15.74 -2.20
N VAL A 15 -30.25 16.79 -2.82
CA VAL A 15 -30.40 18.12 -2.20
C VAL A 15 -31.32 18.05 -0.98
N ALA A 16 -32.45 17.35 -1.08
CA ALA A 16 -33.40 17.17 0.03
C ALA A 16 -32.78 16.39 1.21
N LEU A 17 -32.02 15.33 0.94
CA LEU A 17 -31.32 14.55 1.97
C LEU A 17 -30.19 15.36 2.65
N GLY A 18 -29.51 16.22 1.90
CA GLY A 18 -28.48 17.13 2.43
C GLY A 18 -29.07 18.17 3.40
N LEU A 19 -30.25 18.70 3.10
CA LEU A 19 -30.96 19.65 3.98
C LEU A 19 -31.42 18.99 5.28
N LYS A 20 -31.96 17.77 5.22
CA LYS A 20 -32.45 17.04 6.41
C LYS A 20 -31.33 16.71 7.41
N LYS A 21 -30.13 16.37 6.93
CA LYS A 21 -28.95 16.12 7.78
C LYS A 21 -28.45 17.39 8.48
N ARG A 22 -28.48 18.55 7.82
CA ARG A 22 -28.03 19.82 8.41
C ARG A 22 -28.97 20.30 9.53
N VAL A 23 -30.28 20.09 9.38
CA VAL A 23 -31.25 20.44 10.43
C VAL A 23 -31.05 19.56 11.67
N GLY A 24 -30.91 18.23 11.51
CA GLY A 24 -30.71 17.32 12.65
C GLY A 24 -29.42 17.55 13.43
N HIS A 25 -28.34 17.95 12.76
CA HIS A 25 -27.07 18.29 13.43
C HIS A 25 -27.19 19.60 14.23
N LEU A 26 -28.00 20.56 13.78
CA LEU A 26 -28.24 21.81 14.50
C LEU A 26 -29.15 21.59 15.72
N GLU A 27 -30.14 20.71 15.62
CA GLU A 27 -31.00 20.32 16.76
C GLU A 27 -30.20 19.60 17.86
N GLN A 28 -29.31 18.67 17.49
CA GLN A 28 -28.41 17.99 18.45
C GLN A 28 -27.43 18.96 19.14
N LEU A 29 -26.97 20.01 18.46
CA LEU A 29 -26.07 21.00 19.05
C LEU A 29 -26.77 21.93 20.04
N ILE A 30 -28.07 22.17 19.88
CA ILE A 30 -28.87 22.96 20.82
C ILE A 30 -29.20 22.12 22.06
N GLU A 31 -29.51 20.84 21.89
CA GLU A 31 -29.87 19.92 22.97
C GLU A 31 -28.68 19.53 23.86
N SER A 32 -27.51 19.27 23.24
CA SER A 32 -26.28 18.96 23.98
C SER A 32 -25.74 20.14 24.80
N ARG A 33 -25.96 21.38 24.35
CA ARG A 33 -25.50 22.60 25.04
C ARG A 33 -26.35 22.92 26.28
N GLY A 34 -27.62 22.53 26.30
CA GLY A 34 -28.49 22.66 27.49
C GLY A 34 -28.16 21.67 28.61
N ILE A 35 -27.58 20.52 28.27
CA ILE A 35 -27.27 19.44 29.22
C ILE A 35 -25.86 19.59 29.81
N ALA A 36 -24.89 20.13 29.05
CA ALA A 36 -23.52 20.37 29.51
C ALA A 36 -23.44 21.47 30.59
N SER A 37 -24.20 22.56 30.42
CA SER A 37 -24.19 23.70 31.36
C SER A 37 -24.78 23.38 32.74
N ARG A 38 -25.50 22.25 32.88
CA ARG A 38 -26.15 21.81 34.14
C ARG A 38 -25.30 20.82 34.94
N ARG A 39 -24.31 20.17 34.31
CA ARG A 39 -23.46 19.15 34.97
C ARG A 39 -22.14 19.67 35.52
N GLU A 40 -21.68 20.85 35.08
CA GLU A 40 -20.45 21.48 35.60
C GLU A 40 -20.62 22.13 36.99
N ILE A 41 -21.85 22.29 37.51
CA ILE A 41 -22.11 22.97 38.79
C ILE A 41 -22.07 22.00 40.00
N LEU A 42 -22.04 20.66 39.79
CA LEU A 42 -22.41 19.69 40.85
C LEU A 42 -21.38 18.63 41.22
N SER A 43 -20.11 18.71 40.81
CA SER A 43 -19.16 17.65 41.19
C SER A 43 -17.75 18.18 41.43
N ASP A 44 -17.61 18.90 42.54
CA ASP A 44 -16.31 19.18 43.16
C ASP A 44 -16.06 18.17 44.30
N SER A 45 -14.78 17.78 44.43
CA SER A 45 -14.12 17.04 45.50
C SER A 45 -14.06 15.48 45.50
N PRO A 46 -12.94 14.92 46.05
CA PRO A 46 -12.29 13.72 45.54
C PRO A 46 -12.18 12.57 46.57
N VAL A 47 -11.44 11.50 46.18
CA VAL A 47 -10.76 10.48 47.05
C VAL A 47 -11.62 9.24 47.39
N PRO A 48 -11.07 8.04 47.76
CA PRO A 48 -9.80 7.34 47.47
C PRO A 48 -9.97 5.92 46.86
N VAL A 49 -8.85 5.33 46.42
CA VAL A 49 -8.67 3.89 46.17
C VAL A 49 -8.31 3.17 47.49
N PRO A 50 -8.89 1.99 47.78
CA PRO A 50 -8.18 1.00 48.61
C PRO A 50 -7.88 -0.34 47.91
N LEU A 51 -6.71 -0.86 48.28
CA LEU A 51 -6.04 -2.09 47.89
C LEU A 51 -6.60 -3.36 48.58
N GLU A 52 -6.21 -4.48 47.98
CA GLU A 52 -5.82 -5.74 48.64
C GLU A 52 -6.89 -6.81 48.94
N ASN A 53 -6.44 -8.05 48.72
CA ASN A 53 -6.87 -9.36 49.21
C ASN A 53 -7.73 -10.23 48.29
N LEU A 54 -7.47 -11.53 48.15
CA LEU A 54 -6.34 -12.42 48.50
C LEU A 54 -6.66 -13.76 47.83
N ALA A 55 -5.61 -14.52 47.52
CA ALA A 55 -5.54 -15.98 47.59
C ALA A 55 -6.56 -16.86 46.84
N GLN A 56 -6.01 -17.65 45.91
CA GLN A 56 -6.54 -18.94 45.44
C GLN A 56 -6.76 -19.91 46.62
N PRO A 57 -7.58 -20.96 46.42
CA PRO A 57 -6.95 -22.25 46.12
C PRO A 57 -7.73 -23.15 45.13
N ALA A 58 -6.98 -23.94 44.32
CA ALA A 58 -7.40 -25.25 43.77
C ALA A 58 -7.34 -26.31 44.92
N PRO A 59 -7.76 -27.60 44.83
CA PRO A 59 -7.85 -28.54 43.67
C PRO A 59 -9.11 -29.48 43.73
N PHE A 60 -9.39 -30.39 42.80
CA PHE A 60 -8.95 -31.81 42.67
C PHE A 60 -9.61 -32.38 41.39
N GLU A 61 -8.85 -32.99 40.46
CA GLU A 61 -8.72 -34.46 40.17
C GLU A 61 -10.03 -35.16 39.71
N VAL A 62 -10.13 -36.09 38.75
CA VAL A 62 -9.26 -36.97 37.92
C VAL A 62 -10.19 -37.62 36.86
N GLY A 63 -9.71 -38.06 35.69
CA GLY A 63 -10.52 -38.96 34.84
C GLY A 63 -10.09 -39.23 33.39
N VAL A 64 -9.00 -40.01 33.23
CA VAL A 64 -8.69 -41.06 32.22
C VAL A 64 -9.03 -40.86 30.70
N PRO A 65 -8.07 -41.11 29.77
CA PRO A 65 -8.22 -40.84 28.34
C PRO A 65 -8.81 -42.02 27.54
N LEU A 66 -9.63 -41.71 26.52
CA LEU A 66 -10.14 -42.67 25.54
C LEU A 66 -9.26 -42.70 24.26
N PRO A 67 -9.11 -43.86 23.59
CA PRO A 67 -8.13 -44.09 22.53
C PRO A 67 -8.50 -43.37 21.24
N LYS A 68 -7.55 -42.66 20.64
CA LYS A 68 -7.66 -42.16 19.26
C LYS A 68 -7.57 -43.33 18.29
N THR A 69 -8.62 -43.46 17.48
CA THR A 69 -8.67 -44.24 16.24
C THR A 69 -7.42 -44.03 15.38
N ALA A 70 -6.86 -45.14 14.89
CA ALA A 70 -5.69 -45.19 14.01
C ALA A 70 -5.88 -44.34 12.75
N GLU A 71 -5.12 -43.25 12.66
CA GLU A 71 -4.87 -42.50 11.44
C GLU A 71 -3.72 -43.19 10.67
N LEU A 72 -3.98 -43.42 9.38
CA LEU A 72 -3.12 -44.00 8.34
C LEU A 72 -1.63 -43.60 8.46
N GLU A 73 -0.75 -44.61 8.52
CA GLU A 73 0.72 -44.48 8.46
C GLU A 73 1.17 -43.71 7.21
N ARG A 74 1.50 -42.43 7.40
CA ARG A 74 2.61 -41.80 6.65
C ARG A 74 3.91 -42.33 7.27
N PRO A 75 5.01 -42.48 6.50
CA PRO A 75 6.29 -42.90 7.08
C PRO A 75 6.59 -41.98 8.25
N SER A 76 6.59 -42.55 9.45
CA SER A 76 6.84 -41.79 10.66
C SER A 76 8.24 -41.19 10.49
N LEU A 77 8.33 -39.86 10.57
CA LEU A 77 9.63 -39.18 10.58
C LEU A 77 10.54 -39.78 11.64
N PHE A 78 9.93 -40.29 12.71
CA PHE A 78 10.56 -41.04 13.77
C PHE A 78 11.14 -42.39 13.31
N GLY A 79 10.42 -43.20 12.52
CA GLY A 79 10.94 -44.46 11.99
C GLY A 79 12.04 -44.27 10.94
N ALA A 80 11.92 -43.24 10.10
CA ALA A 80 12.99 -42.84 9.18
C ALA A 80 14.23 -42.33 9.93
N PHE A 81 14.02 -41.61 11.04
CA PHE A 81 15.08 -41.16 11.93
C PHE A 81 15.75 -42.31 12.69
N VAL A 82 14.99 -43.27 13.22
CA VAL A 82 15.53 -44.44 13.92
C VAL A 82 16.40 -45.27 12.98
N ARG A 83 15.94 -45.50 11.75
CA ARG A 83 16.74 -46.19 10.73
C ARG A 83 18.01 -45.41 10.35
N TRP A 84 17.91 -44.09 10.21
CA TRP A 84 19.09 -43.25 9.99
C TRP A 84 20.03 -43.26 11.21
N ALA A 85 19.52 -43.38 12.44
CA ALA A 85 20.33 -43.39 13.64
C ALA A 85 21.09 -44.72 13.84
N GLU A 86 20.51 -45.85 13.42
CA GLU A 86 21.18 -47.16 13.43
C GLU A 86 22.29 -47.26 12.38
N GLU A 87 22.09 -46.67 11.21
CA GLU A 87 23.05 -46.73 10.10
C GLU A 87 24.27 -45.83 10.39
N ASP A 88 25.48 -46.38 10.39
CA ASP A 88 26.73 -45.66 10.65
C ASP A 88 26.77 -44.85 11.97
N TRP A 89 26.14 -45.37 13.03
CA TRP A 89 26.00 -44.68 14.32
C TRP A 89 27.33 -44.20 14.91
N LEU A 90 28.42 -44.96 14.74
CA LEU A 90 29.75 -44.62 15.26
C LEU A 90 30.38 -43.44 14.50
N MET A 91 30.23 -43.39 13.18
CA MET A 91 30.71 -42.29 12.34
C MET A 91 29.89 -41.02 12.60
N LYS A 92 28.57 -41.17 12.78
CA LYS A 92 27.66 -40.07 13.15
C LYS A 92 27.93 -39.57 14.56
N LEU A 93 28.23 -40.45 15.51
CA LEU A 93 28.63 -40.09 16.86
C LEU A 93 29.98 -39.35 16.87
N GLY A 94 30.97 -39.82 16.11
CA GLY A 94 32.25 -39.15 15.94
C GLY A 94 32.10 -37.77 15.29
N ALA A 95 31.30 -37.67 14.22
CA ALA A 95 30.96 -36.39 13.59
C ALA A 95 30.19 -35.47 14.55
N LEU A 96 29.25 -36.00 15.33
CA LEU A 96 28.49 -35.26 16.34
C LEU A 96 29.40 -34.75 17.47
N LEU A 97 30.30 -35.59 18.01
CA LEU A 97 31.28 -35.18 19.01
C LEU A 97 32.21 -34.10 18.47
N LEU A 98 32.66 -34.23 17.22
CA LEU A 98 33.51 -33.23 16.57
C LEU A 98 32.74 -31.92 16.33
N LEU A 99 31.47 -31.99 15.93
CA LEU A 99 30.61 -30.83 15.71
C LEU A 99 30.27 -30.13 17.04
N ILE A 100 30.01 -30.89 18.11
CA ILE A 100 29.85 -30.37 19.47
C ILE A 100 31.16 -29.73 19.95
N GLY A 101 32.30 -30.40 19.75
CA GLY A 101 33.63 -29.89 20.10
C GLY A 101 33.97 -28.62 19.34
N PHE A 102 33.64 -28.55 18.06
CA PHE A 102 33.78 -27.35 17.24
C PHE A 102 32.84 -26.23 17.72
N GLY A 103 31.60 -26.56 18.11
CA GLY A 103 30.67 -25.61 18.70
C GLY A 103 31.18 -25.01 20.01
N TRP A 104 31.78 -25.82 20.87
CA TRP A 104 32.45 -25.35 22.09
C TRP A 104 33.70 -24.54 21.79
N LEU A 105 34.51 -24.93 20.79
CA LEU A 105 35.70 -24.20 20.35
C LEU A 105 35.34 -22.83 19.79
N VAL A 106 34.30 -22.75 18.94
CA VAL A 106 33.79 -21.50 18.38
C VAL A 106 33.23 -20.61 19.49
N ARG A 107 32.45 -21.18 20.42
CA ARG A 107 31.95 -20.46 21.60
C ARG A 107 33.10 -19.94 22.47
N TYR A 108 34.12 -20.76 22.73
CA TYR A 108 35.29 -20.39 23.50
C TYR A 108 36.14 -19.30 22.81
N ALA A 109 36.31 -19.41 21.49
CA ALA A 109 36.96 -18.39 20.67
C ALA A 109 36.20 -17.06 20.66
N PHE A 110 34.87 -17.11 20.74
CA PHE A 110 34.04 -15.91 20.87
C PHE A 110 34.08 -15.29 22.28
N LEU A 111 34.06 -16.11 23.33
CA LEU A 111 34.13 -15.66 24.72
C LEU A 111 35.49 -15.03 25.05
N ASN A 112 36.58 -15.56 24.48
CA ASN A 112 37.94 -15.06 24.69
C ASN A 112 38.42 -14.05 23.63
N ASN A 113 37.53 -13.55 22.77
CA ASN A 113 37.85 -12.59 21.69
C ASN A 113 38.99 -13.03 20.73
N TRP A 114 39.26 -14.33 20.59
CA TRP A 114 40.25 -14.83 19.61
C TRP A 114 39.88 -14.45 18.17
N ILE A 115 38.59 -14.44 17.88
CA ILE A 115 38.04 -13.86 16.66
C ILE A 115 37.37 -12.54 17.06
N GLY A 116 38.05 -11.44 16.76
CA GLY A 116 37.52 -10.10 16.99
C GLY A 116 36.22 -9.84 16.21
N PRO A 117 35.46 -8.80 16.57
CA PRO A 117 34.18 -8.48 15.93
C PRO A 117 34.24 -8.42 14.38
N VAL A 118 35.32 -7.86 13.84
CA VAL A 118 35.59 -7.80 12.39
C VAL A 118 35.65 -9.21 11.79
N GLY A 119 36.43 -10.12 12.38
CA GLY A 119 36.60 -11.48 11.88
C GLY A 119 35.29 -12.28 11.85
N ARG A 120 34.40 -12.08 12.83
CA ARG A 120 33.08 -12.74 12.90
C ARG A 120 32.20 -12.35 11.72
N ILE A 121 32.21 -11.06 11.37
CA ILE A 121 31.42 -10.51 10.27
C ILE A 121 32.01 -10.90 8.93
N THR A 122 33.34 -10.82 8.79
CA THR A 122 34.03 -11.20 7.54
C THR A 122 33.79 -12.68 7.24
N LEU A 123 33.85 -13.56 8.24
CA LEU A 123 33.50 -14.97 8.09
C LEU A 123 32.04 -15.17 7.70
N GLY A 124 31.11 -14.45 8.33
CA GLY A 124 29.69 -14.50 8.00
C GLY A 124 29.44 -14.10 6.54
N ILE A 125 29.98 -12.95 6.11
CA ILE A 125 29.82 -12.47 4.73
C ILE A 125 30.48 -13.44 3.74
N ALA A 126 31.71 -13.90 4.00
CA ALA A 126 32.39 -14.85 3.13
C ALA A 126 31.60 -16.17 2.98
N CYS A 127 31.09 -16.70 4.09
CA CYS A 127 30.24 -17.89 4.09
C CYS A 127 28.95 -17.64 3.29
N GLY A 128 28.27 -16.52 3.52
CA GLY A 128 27.06 -16.15 2.78
C GLY A 128 27.28 -16.03 1.27
N VAL A 129 28.38 -15.40 0.85
CA VAL A 129 28.77 -15.29 -0.57
C VAL A 129 29.07 -16.66 -1.19
N LEU A 130 29.75 -17.55 -0.45
CA LEU A 130 29.99 -18.93 -0.91
C LEU A 130 28.68 -19.71 -1.11
N PHE A 131 27.72 -19.57 -0.20
CA PHE A 131 26.40 -20.17 -0.34
C PHE A 131 25.60 -19.58 -1.51
N LEU A 132 25.72 -18.27 -1.77
CA LEU A 132 25.10 -17.62 -2.94
C LEU A 132 25.70 -18.15 -4.26
N ALA A 133 27.02 -18.20 -4.36
CA ALA A 133 27.72 -18.69 -5.55
C ALA A 133 27.45 -20.18 -5.78
N GLY A 134 27.53 -20.99 -4.71
CA GLY A 134 27.19 -22.41 -4.75
C GLY A 134 25.73 -22.64 -5.11
N GLY A 135 24.81 -21.84 -4.54
CA GLY A 135 23.39 -21.89 -4.87
C GLY A 135 23.12 -21.59 -6.34
N TRP A 136 23.72 -20.53 -6.90
CA TRP A 136 23.61 -20.19 -8.31
C TRP A 136 24.12 -21.30 -9.23
N TRP A 137 25.30 -21.83 -8.95
CA TRP A 137 25.87 -22.94 -9.73
C TRP A 137 24.99 -24.19 -9.66
N ARG A 138 24.53 -24.55 -8.45
CA ARG A 138 23.68 -25.73 -8.20
C ARG A 138 22.29 -25.60 -8.83
N MET A 139 21.76 -24.38 -8.90
CA MET A 139 20.46 -24.04 -9.49
C MET A 139 20.37 -24.35 -10.98
N GLN A 140 21.51 -24.36 -11.69
CA GLN A 140 21.55 -24.72 -13.11
C GLN A 140 21.13 -26.17 -13.39
N ARG A 141 21.32 -27.06 -12.40
CA ARG A 141 20.97 -28.49 -12.54
C ARG A 141 19.78 -28.92 -11.68
N PHE A 142 19.62 -28.36 -10.47
CA PHE A 142 18.51 -28.72 -9.59
C PHE A 142 17.94 -27.47 -8.90
N THR A 143 16.83 -26.96 -9.45
CA THR A 143 16.24 -25.66 -9.12
C THR A 143 15.76 -25.56 -7.67
N SER A 144 15.09 -26.59 -7.14
CA SER A 144 14.59 -26.58 -5.75
C SER A 144 15.70 -26.66 -4.70
N GLN A 145 16.84 -27.26 -5.02
CA GLN A 145 17.97 -27.33 -4.09
C GLN A 145 18.79 -26.03 -4.17
N GLY A 146 19.09 -25.54 -5.37
CA GLY A 146 19.84 -24.29 -5.55
C GLY A 146 19.13 -23.07 -4.94
N SER A 147 17.80 -23.06 -4.95
CA SER A 147 17.00 -21.97 -4.40
C SER A 147 17.11 -21.88 -2.87
N VAL A 148 17.20 -23.03 -2.17
CA VAL A 148 17.46 -23.08 -0.72
C VAL A 148 18.85 -22.53 -0.39
N PHE A 149 19.87 -22.88 -1.18
CA PHE A 149 21.23 -22.37 -0.98
C PHE A 149 21.33 -20.86 -1.23
N LEU A 150 20.63 -20.35 -2.25
CA LEU A 150 20.53 -18.90 -2.51
C LEU A 150 19.82 -18.16 -1.37
N ALA A 151 18.71 -18.71 -0.88
CA ALA A 151 17.99 -18.15 0.26
C ALA A 151 18.86 -18.11 1.51
N LEU A 152 19.57 -19.21 1.80
CA LEU A 152 20.42 -19.36 2.97
C LEU A 152 21.66 -18.47 2.89
N GLY A 153 22.32 -18.42 1.73
CA GLY A 153 23.47 -17.54 1.50
C GLY A 153 23.12 -16.07 1.65
N SER A 154 22.03 -15.63 1.01
CA SER A 154 21.51 -14.27 1.19
C SER A 154 21.23 -13.99 2.66
N GLY A 155 20.63 -14.94 3.38
CA GLY A 155 20.35 -14.75 4.80
C GLY A 155 21.52 -14.59 5.71
N ILE A 156 22.56 -15.37 5.47
CA ILE A 156 23.80 -15.24 6.21
C ILE A 156 24.41 -13.86 5.94
N VAL A 157 24.43 -13.39 4.69
CA VAL A 157 24.90 -12.04 4.35
C VAL A 157 24.09 -10.98 5.09
N LEU A 158 22.76 -11.09 5.07
CA LEU A 158 21.86 -10.11 5.69
C LEU A 158 22.00 -10.06 7.21
N LEU A 159 22.07 -11.22 7.87
CA LEU A 159 22.32 -11.30 9.31
C LEU A 159 23.71 -10.78 9.67
N SER A 160 24.71 -11.05 8.85
CA SER A 160 26.08 -10.57 9.07
C SER A 160 26.16 -9.05 8.94
N ILE A 161 25.51 -8.47 7.93
CA ILE A 161 25.45 -7.02 7.73
C ILE A 161 24.59 -6.34 8.82
N PHE A 162 23.49 -6.97 9.22
CA PHE A 162 22.69 -6.52 10.37
C PHE A 162 23.55 -6.45 11.63
N ALA A 163 24.22 -7.55 11.98
CA ALA A 163 25.08 -7.62 13.15
C ALA A 163 26.22 -6.60 13.07
N ALA A 164 26.88 -6.50 11.92
CA ALA A 164 27.93 -5.54 11.66
C ALA A 164 27.48 -4.10 11.89
N ARG A 165 26.23 -3.77 11.52
CA ARG A 165 25.68 -2.44 11.74
C ARG A 165 25.23 -2.21 13.17
N PHE A 166 24.43 -3.10 13.75
CA PHE A 166 23.72 -2.83 15.03
C PHE A 166 24.51 -3.20 16.26
N LEU A 167 25.31 -4.26 16.19
CA LEU A 167 26.07 -4.76 17.33
C LEU A 167 27.47 -4.16 17.38
N TYR A 168 28.01 -3.75 16.23
CA TYR A 168 29.42 -3.38 16.11
C TYR A 168 29.68 -2.06 15.35
N ASP A 169 28.65 -1.37 14.87
CA ASP A 169 28.75 -0.06 14.16
C ASP A 169 29.77 0.00 13.00
N PHE A 170 30.12 -1.13 12.38
CA PHE A 170 31.12 -1.18 11.31
C PHE A 170 30.68 -0.57 9.98
N PHE A 171 29.38 -0.61 9.70
CA PHE A 171 28.81 -0.03 8.47
C PHE A 171 28.03 1.23 8.78
N THR A 172 28.03 2.17 7.85
CA THR A 172 27.04 3.25 7.86
C THR A 172 25.65 2.68 7.52
N PRO A 173 24.54 3.32 7.95
CA PRO A 173 23.20 2.87 7.58
C PRO A 173 23.01 2.70 6.06
N LEU A 174 23.60 3.61 5.27
CA LEU A 174 23.50 3.61 3.82
C LEU A 174 24.28 2.46 3.17
N SER A 175 25.52 2.20 3.61
CA SER A 175 26.32 1.09 3.07
C SER A 175 25.72 -0.28 3.43
N ALA A 176 25.23 -0.45 4.65
CA ALA A 176 24.51 -1.66 5.04
C ALA A 176 23.27 -1.89 4.17
N LEU A 177 22.46 -0.84 3.94
CA LEU A 177 21.27 -0.92 3.09
C LEU A 177 21.63 -1.32 1.66
N ILE A 178 22.66 -0.72 1.08
CA ILE A 178 23.12 -1.06 -0.28
C ILE A 178 23.49 -2.54 -0.39
N VAL A 179 24.29 -3.08 0.56
CA VAL A 179 24.69 -4.50 0.51
C VAL A 179 23.48 -5.42 0.69
N MET A 180 22.57 -5.08 1.60
CA MET A 180 21.34 -5.85 1.80
C MET A 180 20.44 -5.83 0.57
N PHE A 181 20.30 -4.67 -0.07
CA PHE A 181 19.56 -4.52 -1.32
C PHE A 181 20.20 -5.32 -2.45
N LEU A 182 21.53 -5.28 -2.62
CA LEU A 182 22.23 -6.07 -3.64
C LEU A 182 22.04 -7.59 -3.43
N SER A 183 22.14 -8.06 -2.18
CA SER A 183 21.93 -9.48 -1.85
C SER A 183 20.51 -9.93 -2.22
N VAL A 184 19.52 -9.10 -1.88
CA VAL A 184 18.12 -9.36 -2.20
C VAL A 184 17.84 -9.27 -3.70
N ALA A 185 18.37 -8.25 -4.38
CA ALA A 185 18.25 -8.09 -5.83
C ALA A 185 18.86 -9.27 -6.58
N PHE A 186 19.98 -9.82 -6.09
CA PHE A 186 20.60 -11.01 -6.65
C PHE A 186 19.69 -12.25 -6.54
N VAL A 187 19.06 -12.47 -5.37
CA VAL A 187 18.08 -13.55 -5.18
C VAL A 187 16.85 -13.35 -6.06
N ALA A 188 16.35 -12.12 -6.19
CA ALA A 188 15.23 -11.80 -7.06
C ALA A 188 15.54 -12.09 -8.53
N LEU A 189 16.72 -11.67 -9.00
CA LEU A 189 17.20 -11.95 -10.37
C LEU A 189 17.33 -13.47 -10.60
N ALA A 190 17.90 -14.21 -9.65
CA ALA A 190 17.97 -15.67 -9.72
C ALA A 190 16.58 -16.30 -9.79
N SER A 191 15.61 -15.79 -9.03
CA SER A 191 14.24 -16.31 -9.03
C SER A 191 13.58 -16.15 -10.40
N VAL A 192 13.68 -14.96 -11.00
CA VAL A 192 13.16 -14.66 -12.34
C VAL A 192 13.85 -15.52 -13.40
N ARG A 193 15.18 -15.64 -13.34
CA ARG A 193 15.98 -16.35 -14.35
C ARG A 193 15.70 -17.85 -14.41
N PHE A 194 15.38 -18.47 -13.28
CA PHE A 194 15.24 -19.92 -13.15
C PHE A 194 13.78 -20.37 -12.95
N ARG A 195 12.79 -19.47 -13.00
CA ARG A 195 11.35 -19.76 -12.86
C ARG A 195 11.03 -20.73 -11.71
N VAL A 196 11.72 -20.58 -10.58
CA VAL A 196 11.44 -21.36 -9.38
C VAL A 196 10.07 -20.98 -8.83
N ARG A 197 9.40 -21.89 -8.10
CA ARG A 197 8.15 -21.60 -7.38
C ARG A 197 8.44 -20.52 -6.33
N SER A 198 8.32 -19.27 -6.79
CA SER A 198 9.08 -18.10 -6.34
C SER A 198 8.68 -17.61 -4.94
N LEU A 199 7.49 -18.02 -4.48
CA LEU A 199 6.89 -17.54 -3.25
C LEU A 199 7.67 -17.88 -1.99
N SER A 200 8.14 -19.12 -1.82
CA SER A 200 8.62 -19.57 -0.50
C SER A 200 9.84 -18.80 0.02
N ILE A 201 10.76 -18.44 -0.88
CA ILE A 201 12.01 -17.76 -0.52
C ILE A 201 11.79 -16.26 -0.33
N MET A 202 11.03 -15.62 -1.22
CA MET A 202 10.73 -14.19 -1.09
C MET A 202 9.84 -13.91 0.13
N VAL A 203 8.88 -14.79 0.42
CA VAL A 203 8.01 -14.67 1.61
C VAL A 203 8.80 -14.90 2.90
N ALA A 204 9.67 -15.92 2.96
CA ALA A 204 10.52 -16.13 4.13
C ALA A 204 11.40 -14.90 4.43
N TRP A 205 12.00 -14.30 3.40
CA TRP A 205 12.80 -13.09 3.57
C TRP A 205 11.96 -11.87 3.94
N MET A 206 10.80 -11.67 3.32
CA MET A 206 9.88 -10.59 3.69
C MET A 206 9.51 -10.65 5.18
N ILE A 207 9.22 -11.84 5.70
CA ILE A 207 8.88 -12.03 7.12
C ILE A 207 10.08 -11.68 8.01
N VAL A 208 11.29 -12.14 7.65
CA VAL A 208 12.52 -11.85 8.42
C VAL A 208 12.82 -10.36 8.44
N PHE A 209 12.76 -9.67 7.30
CA PHE A 209 13.01 -8.22 7.24
C PHE A 209 11.91 -7.40 7.92
N SER A 210 10.64 -7.82 7.82
CA SER A 210 9.52 -7.13 8.46
C SER A 210 9.58 -7.27 9.98
N ALA A 211 9.85 -8.49 10.48
CA ALA A 211 10.07 -8.73 11.90
C ALA A 211 11.33 -8.00 12.41
N GLY A 212 12.40 -7.99 11.62
CA GLY A 212 13.62 -7.24 11.90
C GLY A 212 13.37 -5.73 11.98
N ALA A 213 12.61 -5.16 11.04
CA ALA A 213 12.22 -3.74 11.06
C ALA A 213 11.51 -3.40 12.37
N PHE A 214 10.50 -4.19 12.73
CA PHE A 214 9.71 -3.98 13.95
C PHE A 214 10.55 -4.10 15.22
N PHE A 215 11.43 -5.12 15.30
CA PHE A 215 12.29 -5.34 16.46
C PHE A 215 13.32 -4.21 16.63
N VAL A 216 13.91 -3.74 15.52
CA VAL A 216 14.85 -2.60 15.55
C VAL A 216 14.15 -1.31 15.96
N PHE A 217 12.94 -1.07 15.47
CA PHE A 217 12.17 0.10 15.90
C PHE A 217 11.90 0.07 17.41
N LYS A 218 11.45 -1.08 17.94
CA LYS A 218 11.14 -1.26 19.36
C LYS A 218 12.36 -1.11 20.26
N THR A 219 13.51 -1.63 19.82
CA THR A 219 14.73 -1.71 20.65
C THR A 219 15.57 -0.43 20.56
N THR A 220 15.66 0.17 19.38
CA THR A 220 16.61 1.27 19.12
C THR A 220 15.92 2.64 19.08
N ALA A 221 14.59 2.71 18.94
CA ALA A 221 13.80 3.94 18.70
C ALA A 221 14.30 4.81 17.51
N LYS A 222 15.25 4.29 16.71
CA LYS A 222 15.84 4.97 15.56
C LYS A 222 15.01 4.67 14.32
N ARG A 223 14.51 5.74 13.69
CA ARG A 223 13.63 5.66 12.52
C ARG A 223 14.34 5.18 11.24
N VAL A 224 15.63 5.56 11.07
CA VAL A 224 16.38 5.29 9.83
C VAL A 224 16.52 3.78 9.53
N PRO A 225 16.94 2.94 10.49
CA PRO A 225 16.92 1.50 10.31
C PRO A 225 15.55 0.92 9.94
N PHE A 226 14.50 1.30 10.67
CA PHE A 226 13.16 0.79 10.44
C PHE A 226 12.74 0.95 8.96
N PHE A 227 13.02 2.12 8.37
CA PHE A 227 12.74 2.36 6.96
C PHE A 227 13.56 1.52 6.01
N ALA A 228 14.83 1.27 6.31
CA ALA A 228 15.68 0.43 5.49
C ALA A 228 15.13 -1.01 5.41
N TYR A 229 14.80 -1.61 6.56
CA TYR A 229 14.26 -2.96 6.63
C TYR A 229 12.84 -3.06 6.04
N ALA A 230 12.00 -2.06 6.31
CA ALA A 230 10.66 -1.99 5.73
C ALA A 230 10.72 -1.85 4.19
N ALA A 231 11.61 -1.01 3.66
CA ALA A 231 11.78 -0.84 2.22
C ALA A 231 12.21 -2.14 1.53
N VAL A 232 13.17 -2.87 2.12
CA VAL A 232 13.59 -4.18 1.58
C VAL A 232 12.45 -5.20 1.63
N SER A 233 11.65 -5.21 2.70
CA SER A 233 10.48 -6.09 2.81
C SER A 233 9.44 -5.81 1.73
N VAL A 234 9.13 -4.53 1.50
CA VAL A 234 8.17 -4.09 0.47
C VAL A 234 8.70 -4.41 -0.94
N ALA A 235 10.00 -4.24 -1.18
CA ALA A 235 10.61 -4.59 -2.47
C ALA A 235 10.54 -6.10 -2.75
N LEU A 236 10.74 -6.93 -1.71
CA LEU A 236 10.59 -8.39 -1.80
C LEU A 236 9.14 -8.79 -2.09
N LEU A 237 8.18 -8.16 -1.40
CA LEU A 237 6.75 -8.37 -1.64
C LEU A 237 6.40 -8.05 -3.09
N ALA A 238 6.77 -6.85 -3.56
CA ALA A 238 6.52 -6.43 -4.93
C ALA A 238 7.17 -7.39 -5.95
N SER A 239 8.43 -7.79 -5.70
CA SER A 239 9.12 -8.75 -6.57
C SER A 239 8.42 -10.11 -6.63
N ALA A 240 7.90 -10.61 -5.51
CA ALA A 240 7.15 -11.87 -5.48
C ALA A 240 5.87 -11.76 -6.30
N THR A 241 5.16 -10.65 -6.16
CA THR A 241 3.91 -10.39 -6.85
C THR A 241 4.10 -10.22 -8.36
N ALA A 242 5.18 -9.56 -8.79
CA ALA A 242 5.55 -9.46 -10.22
C ALA A 242 5.93 -10.80 -10.87
N VAL A 243 6.42 -11.77 -10.09
CA VAL A 243 6.73 -13.10 -10.63
C VAL A 243 5.49 -13.97 -10.73
N GLU A 244 4.52 -13.79 -9.82
CA GLU A 244 3.33 -14.66 -9.76
C GLU A 244 2.18 -14.16 -10.66
N LEU A 245 2.06 -12.85 -10.83
CA LEU A 245 0.92 -12.24 -11.52
C LEU A 245 1.37 -11.52 -12.78
N GLU A 246 0.51 -11.57 -13.81
CA GLU A 246 0.71 -10.90 -15.09
C GLU A 246 -0.49 -9.99 -15.42
N GLY A 247 -0.24 -8.96 -16.23
CA GLY A 247 -1.27 -8.07 -16.77
C GLY A 247 -2.08 -7.34 -15.70
N ALA A 248 -3.41 -7.35 -15.84
CA ALA A 248 -4.33 -6.64 -14.94
C ALA A 248 -4.24 -7.13 -13.49
N ARG A 249 -4.04 -8.43 -13.27
CA ARG A 249 -3.93 -9.04 -11.93
C ARG A 249 -2.72 -8.50 -11.17
N LEU A 250 -1.59 -8.34 -11.85
CA LEU A 250 -0.38 -7.73 -11.29
C LEU A 250 -0.65 -6.30 -10.83
N THR A 251 -1.28 -5.50 -11.69
CA THR A 251 -1.60 -4.11 -11.36
C THR A 251 -2.52 -4.03 -10.14
N ILE A 252 -3.56 -4.87 -10.07
CA ILE A 252 -4.47 -4.94 -8.91
C ILE A 252 -3.69 -5.23 -7.63
N ALA A 253 -2.80 -6.23 -7.64
CA ALA A 253 -2.03 -6.59 -6.46
C ALA A 253 -1.10 -5.45 -6.02
N TYR A 254 -0.38 -4.81 -6.95
CA TYR A 254 0.46 -3.65 -6.64
C TYR A 254 -0.30 -2.45 -6.08
N ILE A 255 -1.54 -2.21 -6.55
CA ILE A 255 -2.41 -1.16 -5.99
C ILE A 255 -2.69 -1.46 -4.51
N ILE A 256 -3.10 -2.70 -4.21
CA ILE A 256 -3.44 -3.14 -2.86
C ILE A 256 -2.21 -3.09 -1.95
N GLU A 257 -1.07 -3.60 -2.41
CA GLU A 257 0.19 -3.61 -1.66
C GLU A 257 0.64 -2.19 -1.32
N SER A 258 0.67 -1.29 -2.30
CA SER A 258 1.10 0.10 -2.10
C SER A 258 0.19 0.85 -1.12
N ALA A 259 -1.12 0.59 -1.20
CA ALA A 259 -2.09 1.15 -0.26
C ALA A 259 -1.90 0.60 1.16
N CYS A 260 -1.75 -0.72 1.28
CA CYS A 260 -1.54 -1.40 2.55
C CYS A 260 -0.27 -0.90 3.25
N VAL A 261 0.84 -0.80 2.51
CA VAL A 261 2.10 -0.27 3.03
C VAL A 261 1.93 1.15 3.58
N SER A 262 1.23 2.02 2.85
CA SER A 262 0.99 3.40 3.31
C SER A 262 0.17 3.45 4.60
N LEU A 263 -0.84 2.57 4.74
CA LEU A 263 -1.66 2.47 5.94
C LEU A 263 -0.90 1.84 7.12
N VAL A 264 -0.07 0.82 6.87
CA VAL A 264 0.76 0.17 7.89
C VAL A 264 1.81 1.14 8.44
N ILE A 265 2.45 1.94 7.58
CA ILE A 265 3.40 2.99 8.00
C ILE A 265 2.70 3.99 8.91
N TYR A 266 1.49 4.43 8.55
CA TYR A 266 0.69 5.29 9.41
C TYR A 266 0.33 4.63 10.74
N ALA A 267 -0.10 3.37 10.74
CA ALA A 267 -0.50 2.64 11.94
C ALA A 267 0.69 2.41 12.91
N ALA A 268 1.86 2.07 12.37
CA ALA A 268 3.05 1.77 13.14
C ALA A 268 3.73 3.01 13.71
N LEU A 269 3.84 4.08 12.92
CA LEU A 269 4.62 5.26 13.30
C LEU A 269 3.77 6.45 13.76
N ARG A 270 2.46 6.42 13.50
CA ARG A 270 1.52 7.54 13.76
C ARG A 270 1.95 8.87 13.13
N ASP A 271 2.87 8.82 12.16
CA ASP A 271 3.43 9.98 11.46
C ASP A 271 2.74 10.14 10.10
N THR A 272 1.90 11.17 9.99
CA THR A 272 1.08 11.43 8.80
C THR A 272 1.90 11.90 7.61
N LYS A 273 2.96 12.68 7.83
CA LYS A 273 3.81 13.23 6.77
C LYS A 273 4.53 12.13 6.02
N LEU A 274 5.08 11.20 6.78
CA LEU A 274 5.81 10.08 6.23
C LEU A 274 4.87 9.07 5.55
N ALA A 275 3.72 8.77 6.16
CA ALA A 275 2.73 7.89 5.55
C ALA A 275 2.15 8.47 4.24
N LEU A 276 2.00 9.79 4.17
CA LEU A 276 1.66 10.47 2.92
C LEU A 276 2.78 10.34 1.89
N ARG A 277 4.05 10.51 2.27
CA ARG A 277 5.17 10.31 1.34
C ARG A 277 5.26 8.88 0.82
N SER A 278 4.88 7.88 1.60
CA SER A 278 4.86 6.48 1.12
C SER A 278 3.82 6.21 0.03
N THR A 279 2.83 7.09 -0.17
CA THR A 279 1.90 6.95 -1.31
C THR A 279 2.60 7.16 -2.65
N LEU A 280 3.86 7.63 -2.68
CA LEU A 280 4.71 7.61 -3.88
C LEU A 280 4.91 6.19 -4.43
N LEU A 281 4.71 5.15 -3.63
CA LEU A 281 4.70 3.77 -4.11
C LEU A 281 3.61 3.53 -5.18
N LEU A 282 2.52 4.31 -5.18
CA LEU A 282 1.45 4.22 -6.17
C LEU A 282 1.88 4.65 -7.58
N VAL A 283 3.08 5.24 -7.75
CA VAL A 283 3.64 5.54 -9.08
C VAL A 283 3.84 4.27 -9.90
N GLY A 284 4.24 3.15 -9.28
CA GLY A 284 4.37 1.86 -9.95
C GLY A 284 3.05 1.37 -10.54
N PRO A 285 1.99 1.20 -9.71
CA PRO A 285 0.63 0.96 -10.18
C PRO A 285 0.14 1.96 -11.24
N ALA A 286 0.43 3.26 -11.09
CA ALA A 286 0.04 4.26 -12.07
C ALA A 286 0.62 3.96 -13.45
N ALA A 287 1.93 3.64 -13.52
CA ALA A 287 2.61 3.28 -14.76
C ALA A 287 2.02 2.02 -15.40
N LEU A 288 1.75 0.98 -14.59
CA LEU A 288 1.13 -0.25 -15.09
C LEU A 288 -0.32 -0.03 -15.55
N SER A 289 -1.05 0.88 -14.90
CA SER A 289 -2.44 1.15 -15.26
C SER A 289 -2.60 1.82 -16.63
N ILE A 290 -1.53 2.38 -17.21
CA ILE A 290 -1.53 2.88 -18.60
C ILE A 290 -1.89 1.76 -19.59
N GLN A 291 -1.42 0.53 -19.33
CA GLN A 291 -1.79 -0.63 -20.15
C GLN A 291 -3.30 -0.91 -20.07
N SER A 292 -3.91 -0.67 -18.90
CA SER A 292 -5.37 -0.79 -18.72
C SER A 292 -6.16 0.33 -19.41
N ILE A 293 -5.60 1.53 -19.54
CA ILE A 293 -6.22 2.63 -20.29
C ILE A 293 -6.21 2.32 -21.80
N MET A 294 -5.11 1.74 -22.30
CA MET A 294 -4.92 1.43 -23.73
C MET A 294 -5.32 -0.01 -24.11
N ALA A 295 -6.05 -0.69 -23.22
CA ALA A 295 -6.53 -2.04 -23.43
C ALA A 295 -7.44 -2.13 -24.68
N ARG A 296 -7.28 -3.18 -25.49
CA ARG A 296 -8.12 -3.38 -26.69
C ARG A 296 -9.52 -3.86 -26.34
N GLU A 297 -9.68 -4.37 -25.14
CA GLU A 297 -10.88 -4.94 -24.54
C GLU A 297 -12.01 -3.91 -24.43
N TRP A 298 -11.68 -2.62 -24.31
CA TRP A 298 -12.63 -1.50 -24.33
C TRP A 298 -13.47 -1.43 -25.61
N ARG A 299 -13.03 -2.06 -26.71
CA ARG A 299 -13.79 -2.09 -27.96
C ARG A 299 -14.96 -3.08 -27.93
N TYR A 300 -14.98 -4.00 -26.97
CA TYR A 300 -15.88 -5.15 -26.98
C TYR A 300 -16.79 -5.24 -25.75
N SER A 301 -16.33 -4.82 -24.58
CA SER A 301 -17.10 -4.87 -23.33
C SER A 301 -16.71 -3.73 -22.40
N VAL A 302 -17.65 -3.30 -21.57
CA VAL A 302 -17.41 -2.32 -20.49
C VAL A 302 -16.79 -3.01 -19.27
N LEU A 303 -17.28 -4.20 -18.90
CA LEU A 303 -16.84 -4.92 -17.71
C LEU A 303 -15.82 -5.99 -18.09
N HIS A 304 -14.56 -5.71 -17.79
CA HIS A 304 -13.41 -6.61 -17.95
C HIS A 304 -12.34 -6.29 -16.89
N GLU A 305 -11.25 -7.06 -16.83
CA GLU A 305 -10.21 -6.92 -15.80
C GLU A 305 -9.65 -5.49 -15.70
N HIS A 306 -9.38 -4.84 -16.85
CA HIS A 306 -8.86 -3.46 -16.88
C HIS A 306 -9.85 -2.41 -16.33
N PHE A 307 -11.17 -2.64 -16.42
CA PHE A 307 -12.17 -1.78 -15.78
C PHE A 307 -11.99 -1.80 -14.25
N PHE A 308 -11.83 -3.01 -13.67
CA PHE A 308 -11.62 -3.17 -12.23
C PHE A 308 -10.28 -2.59 -11.77
N VAL A 309 -9.24 -2.66 -12.60
CA VAL A 309 -7.93 -2.03 -12.30
C VAL A 309 -8.09 -0.52 -12.14
N LEU A 310 -8.72 0.15 -13.11
CA LEU A 310 -8.90 1.61 -13.07
C LEU A 310 -9.84 2.02 -11.94
N LEU A 311 -10.92 1.27 -11.72
CA LEU A 311 -11.87 1.52 -10.63
C LEU A 311 -11.19 1.40 -9.27
N LEU A 312 -10.45 0.32 -9.04
CA LEU A 312 -9.73 0.09 -7.80
C LEU A 312 -8.68 1.17 -7.57
N PHE A 313 -7.92 1.53 -8.61
CA PHE A 313 -6.88 2.55 -8.49
C PHE A 313 -7.44 3.93 -8.17
N ALA A 314 -8.50 4.35 -8.86
CA ALA A 314 -9.22 5.59 -8.58
C ALA A 314 -9.73 5.62 -7.13
N SER A 315 -10.33 4.51 -6.69
CA SER A 315 -10.89 4.38 -5.34
C SER A 315 -9.81 4.45 -4.27
N VAL A 316 -8.66 3.81 -4.49
CA VAL A 316 -7.53 3.83 -3.55
C VAL A 316 -6.89 5.22 -3.46
N LEU A 317 -6.68 5.89 -4.58
CA LEU A 317 -6.15 7.26 -4.61
C LEU A 317 -7.07 8.22 -3.84
N CYS A 318 -8.38 8.16 -4.10
CA CYS A 318 -9.35 8.96 -3.38
C CYS A 318 -9.44 8.59 -1.89
N ALA A 319 -9.47 7.31 -1.55
CA ALA A 319 -9.54 6.85 -0.16
C ALA A 319 -8.33 7.32 0.65
N LEU A 320 -7.11 7.17 0.12
CA LEU A 320 -5.89 7.64 0.77
C LEU A 320 -5.83 9.17 0.84
N GLY A 321 -6.24 9.86 -0.23
CA GLY A 321 -6.34 11.33 -0.26
C GLY A 321 -7.27 11.87 0.82
N ILE A 322 -8.48 11.30 0.97
CA ILE A 322 -9.42 11.67 2.05
C ILE A 322 -8.87 11.28 3.42
N PHE A 323 -8.28 10.08 3.53
CA PHE A 323 -7.78 9.55 4.79
C PHE A 323 -6.67 10.43 5.38
N PHE A 324 -5.68 10.80 4.58
CA PHE A 324 -4.59 11.67 5.00
C PHE A 324 -5.03 13.14 5.08
N GLY A 325 -5.87 13.61 4.14
CA GLY A 325 -6.39 14.99 4.17
C GLY A 325 -7.13 15.33 5.46
N LYS A 326 -7.85 14.37 6.07
CA LYS A 326 -8.52 14.55 7.38
C LYS A 326 -7.56 14.55 8.58
N ARG A 327 -6.33 14.09 8.42
CA ARG A 327 -5.37 13.82 9.51
C ARG A 327 -4.13 14.71 9.48
N ILE A 328 -3.99 15.56 8.46
CA ILE A 328 -2.87 16.50 8.33
C ILE A 328 -3.20 17.79 9.08
N ASP A 329 -2.29 18.22 9.95
CA ASP A 329 -2.42 19.49 10.67
C ASP A 329 -2.41 20.68 9.70
N ARG A 330 -3.27 21.68 9.98
CA ARG A 330 -3.51 22.84 9.10
C ARG A 330 -2.24 23.67 8.82
N GLU A 331 -1.19 23.55 9.62
CA GLU A 331 0.01 24.39 9.52
C GLU A 331 0.93 24.07 8.32
N HIS A 332 0.98 22.83 7.82
CA HIS A 332 1.93 22.45 6.76
C HIS A 332 1.28 22.41 5.37
N ALA A 333 1.57 23.41 4.54
CA ALA A 333 1.00 23.55 3.20
C ALA A 333 1.41 22.42 2.23
N ALA A 334 2.65 21.93 2.31
CA ALA A 334 3.16 20.86 1.44
C ALA A 334 2.42 19.53 1.62
N ASP A 335 2.08 19.17 2.86
CA ASP A 335 1.37 17.92 3.16
C ASP A 335 -0.09 18.00 2.70
N ARG A 336 -0.74 19.16 2.87
CA ARG A 336 -2.07 19.42 2.29
C ARG A 336 -2.05 19.25 0.78
N MET A 337 -1.04 19.80 0.09
CA MET A 337 -0.91 19.66 -1.35
C MET A 337 -0.76 18.19 -1.77
N GLY A 338 0.01 17.38 -1.05
CA GLY A 338 0.13 15.95 -1.33
C GLY A 338 -1.20 15.19 -1.26
N SER A 339 -2.00 15.42 -0.20
CA SER A 339 -3.33 14.81 -0.07
C SER A 339 -4.32 15.29 -1.14
N ALA A 340 -4.26 16.57 -1.51
CA ALA A 340 -5.08 17.15 -2.56
C ALA A 340 -4.70 16.58 -3.94
N LEU A 341 -3.41 16.40 -4.22
CA LEU A 341 -2.93 15.78 -5.45
C LEU A 341 -3.46 14.34 -5.59
N LEU A 342 -3.48 13.55 -4.53
CA LEU A 342 -4.06 12.19 -4.55
C LEU A 342 -5.54 12.22 -4.95
N LEU A 343 -6.32 13.18 -4.43
CA LEU A 343 -7.73 13.35 -4.81
C LEU A 343 -7.88 13.79 -6.27
N VAL A 344 -7.05 14.71 -6.73
CA VAL A 344 -7.04 15.17 -8.13
C VAL A 344 -6.72 14.00 -9.05
N PHE A 345 -5.64 13.26 -8.81
CA PHE A 345 -5.30 12.08 -9.61
C PHE A 345 -6.40 11.00 -9.54
N GLY A 346 -6.94 10.70 -8.37
CA GLY A 346 -8.05 9.74 -8.23
C GLY A 346 -9.28 10.15 -9.06
N SER A 347 -9.64 11.44 -9.05
CA SER A 347 -10.73 11.97 -9.86
C SER A 347 -10.46 11.90 -11.37
N ILE A 348 -9.21 12.13 -11.80
CA ILE A 348 -8.80 11.98 -13.20
C ILE A 348 -9.02 10.53 -13.65
N TYR A 349 -8.64 9.55 -12.82
CA TYR A 349 -8.89 8.13 -13.15
C TYR A 349 -10.38 7.81 -13.23
N TYR A 350 -11.23 8.40 -12.39
CA TYR A 350 -12.69 8.25 -12.53
C TYR A 350 -13.22 8.85 -13.83
N TYR A 351 -12.72 10.02 -14.27
CA TYR A 351 -13.10 10.59 -15.56
C TYR A 351 -12.62 9.70 -16.72
N VAL A 352 -11.38 9.25 -16.71
CA VAL A 352 -10.87 8.30 -17.71
C VAL A 352 -11.71 7.03 -17.75
N LEU A 353 -12.06 6.47 -16.59
CA LEU A 353 -12.91 5.28 -16.49
C LEU A 353 -14.32 5.55 -17.06
N LEU A 354 -14.94 6.68 -16.72
CA LEU A 354 -16.25 7.07 -17.25
C LEU A 354 -16.19 7.21 -18.77
N TRP A 355 -15.16 7.91 -19.28
CA TRP A 355 -14.93 8.10 -20.70
C TRP A 355 -14.86 6.76 -21.45
N LEU A 356 -13.99 5.87 -21.00
CA LEU A 356 -13.78 4.56 -21.61
C LEU A 356 -15.03 3.69 -21.52
N SER A 357 -15.72 3.71 -20.38
CA SER A 357 -16.95 2.94 -20.17
C SER A 357 -18.08 3.40 -21.09
N LEU A 358 -18.20 4.70 -21.35
CA LEU A 358 -19.21 5.24 -22.26
C LEU A 358 -18.89 4.86 -23.72
N HIS A 359 -17.63 4.94 -24.15
CA HIS A 359 -17.24 4.54 -25.52
C HIS A 359 -17.39 3.03 -25.74
N ALA A 360 -17.16 2.23 -24.70
CA ALA A 360 -17.38 0.79 -24.76
C ALA A 360 -18.87 0.40 -24.73
N GLY A 361 -19.70 1.21 -24.06
CA GLY A 361 -21.12 0.90 -23.84
C GLY A 361 -22.06 1.38 -24.96
N PHE A 362 -21.73 2.49 -25.62
CA PHE A 362 -22.56 3.07 -26.68
C PHE A 362 -22.00 2.75 -28.07
N LYS A 363 -22.87 2.35 -29.00
CA LYS A 363 -22.49 2.10 -30.40
C LYS A 363 -22.14 3.38 -31.18
N ASN A 364 -22.65 4.53 -30.73
CA ASN A 364 -22.42 5.82 -31.37
C ASN A 364 -21.46 6.65 -30.52
N ASP A 365 -20.26 6.89 -31.05
CA ASP A 365 -19.21 7.64 -30.36
C ASP A 365 -19.68 9.05 -29.95
N ASP A 366 -20.46 9.74 -30.79
CA ASP A 366 -20.93 11.09 -30.49
C ASP A 366 -21.80 11.13 -29.22
N THR A 367 -22.63 10.10 -29.02
CA THR A 367 -23.47 10.00 -27.82
C THR A 367 -22.65 9.75 -26.56
N ALA A 368 -21.59 8.94 -26.65
CA ALA A 368 -20.68 8.69 -25.53
C ALA A 368 -19.92 9.97 -25.13
N VAL A 369 -19.42 10.72 -26.12
CA VAL A 369 -18.73 12.00 -25.93
C VAL A 369 -19.66 13.02 -25.27
N MET A 370 -20.89 13.17 -25.76
CA MET A 370 -21.86 14.12 -25.19
C MET A 370 -22.20 13.80 -23.73
N ILE A 371 -22.46 12.52 -23.41
CA ILE A 371 -22.78 12.11 -22.03
C ILE A 371 -21.57 12.35 -21.12
N ALA A 372 -20.35 12.01 -21.56
CA ALA A 372 -19.13 12.22 -20.78
C ALA A 372 -18.91 13.70 -20.46
N LEU A 373 -18.98 14.58 -21.47
CA LEU A 373 -18.82 16.02 -21.31
C LEU A 373 -19.92 16.64 -20.45
N ALA A 374 -21.17 16.18 -20.58
CA ALA A 374 -22.25 16.63 -19.73
C ALA A 374 -21.98 16.30 -18.25
N VAL A 375 -21.54 15.07 -17.95
CA VAL A 375 -21.18 14.68 -16.58
C VAL A 375 -19.99 15.49 -16.05
N TYR A 376 -18.95 15.71 -16.85
CA TYR A 376 -17.81 16.57 -16.47
C TYR A 376 -18.24 18.01 -16.20
N THR A 377 -19.16 18.54 -17.00
CA THR A 377 -19.69 19.89 -16.82
C THR A 377 -20.47 20.01 -15.52
N VAL A 378 -21.36 19.05 -15.23
CA VAL A 378 -22.13 19.02 -13.98
C VAL A 378 -21.20 18.95 -12.78
N ILE A 379 -20.21 18.05 -12.79
CA ILE A 379 -19.24 17.92 -11.68
C ILE A 379 -18.37 19.19 -11.57
N GLY A 380 -17.96 19.77 -12.70
CA GLY A 380 -17.17 21.01 -12.75
C GLY A 380 -17.91 22.22 -12.19
N ILE A 381 -19.18 22.39 -12.56
CA ILE A 381 -20.07 23.43 -12.02
C ILE A 381 -20.25 23.21 -10.52
N ILE A 382 -20.56 21.98 -10.08
CA ILE A 382 -20.70 21.67 -8.65
C ILE A 382 -19.42 22.07 -7.91
N CYS A 383 -18.24 21.63 -8.33
CA CYS A 383 -16.98 21.98 -7.67
C CYS A 383 -16.64 23.48 -7.74
N TYR A 384 -16.99 24.17 -8.83
CA TYR A 384 -16.72 25.59 -9.00
C TYR A 384 -17.58 26.47 -8.07
N PHE A 385 -18.86 26.10 -7.90
CA PHE A 385 -19.82 26.81 -7.06
C PHE A 385 -19.90 26.25 -5.63
N TYR A 386 -19.24 25.14 -5.33
CA TYR A 386 -19.14 24.60 -3.98
C TYR A 386 -18.33 25.55 -3.10
N GLN A 387 -19.03 26.42 -2.39
CA GLN A 387 -18.45 27.45 -1.54
C GLN A 387 -18.82 27.18 -0.09
N GLU A 388 -18.01 26.36 0.57
CA GLU A 388 -18.12 26.09 2.00
C GLU A 388 -17.31 27.15 2.77
N ALA A 389 -17.89 27.71 3.84
CA ALA A 389 -17.42 28.91 4.53
C ALA A 389 -16.00 28.83 5.15
N ASP A 390 -15.32 27.67 5.06
CA ASP A 390 -13.98 27.43 5.62
C ASP A 390 -13.08 26.59 4.69
N GLN A 391 -13.42 26.39 3.39
CA GLN A 391 -12.59 25.59 2.47
C GLN A 391 -11.97 26.37 1.29
N SER A 392 -10.69 26.07 1.09
CA SER A 392 -9.68 26.72 0.24
C SER A 392 -10.01 26.84 -1.25
N ASN A 393 -9.39 27.84 -1.88
CA ASN A 393 -9.37 28.16 -3.31
C ASN A 393 -9.10 26.95 -4.26
N HIS A 394 -8.60 25.82 -3.75
CA HIS A 394 -8.21 24.63 -4.53
C HIS A 394 -9.38 23.88 -5.16
N VAL A 395 -10.52 23.71 -4.48
CA VAL A 395 -11.69 22.99 -5.03
C VAL A 395 -12.32 23.78 -6.18
N ARG A 396 -12.37 25.09 -6.00
CA ARG A 396 -12.85 26.01 -7.03
C ARG A 396 -11.91 26.10 -8.22
N ALA A 397 -10.60 26.15 -8.00
CA ALA A 397 -9.61 26.07 -9.06
C ALA A 397 -9.70 24.73 -9.83
N TYR A 398 -9.92 23.62 -9.12
CA TYR A 398 -10.17 22.31 -9.73
C TYR A 398 -11.43 22.30 -10.62
N GLY A 399 -12.57 22.82 -10.11
CA GLY A 399 -13.79 22.95 -10.90
C GLY A 399 -13.61 23.83 -12.14
N GLY A 400 -12.89 24.95 -11.99
CA GLY A 400 -12.51 25.82 -13.10
C GLY A 400 -11.63 25.12 -14.13
N ALA A 401 -10.64 24.34 -13.70
CA ALA A 401 -9.77 23.57 -14.60
C ALA A 401 -10.54 22.49 -15.36
N LEU A 402 -11.48 21.80 -14.72
CA LEU A 402 -12.33 20.79 -15.36
C LEU A 402 -13.27 21.42 -16.40
N LEU A 403 -13.90 22.56 -16.07
CA LEU A 403 -14.72 23.31 -17.03
C LEU A 403 -13.89 23.85 -18.20
N GLY A 404 -12.68 24.34 -17.91
CA GLY A 404 -11.73 24.76 -18.94
C GLY A 404 -11.35 23.60 -19.89
N PHE A 405 -11.15 22.39 -19.36
CA PHE A 405 -10.92 21.19 -20.16
C PHE A 405 -12.12 20.84 -21.05
N VAL A 406 -13.34 20.86 -20.51
CA VAL A 406 -14.57 20.63 -21.27
C VAL A 406 -14.68 21.63 -22.43
N VAL A 407 -14.57 22.93 -22.14
CA VAL A 407 -14.64 23.99 -23.16
C VAL A 407 -13.52 23.84 -24.18
N GLY A 408 -12.29 23.58 -23.74
CA GLY A 408 -11.15 23.35 -24.62
C GLY A 408 -11.38 22.19 -25.57
N ARG A 409 -11.90 21.07 -25.09
CA ARG A 409 -12.22 19.92 -25.93
C ARG A 409 -13.33 20.21 -26.94
N LEU A 410 -14.40 20.91 -26.52
CA LEU A 410 -15.46 21.35 -27.42
C LEU A 410 -14.88 22.19 -28.59
N LEU A 411 -13.97 23.12 -28.29
CA LEU A 411 -13.39 24.01 -29.29
C LEU A 411 -12.35 23.33 -30.20
N ILE A 412 -11.57 22.38 -29.68
CA ILE A 412 -10.46 21.74 -30.41
C ILE A 412 -10.94 20.54 -31.23
N VAL A 413 -11.91 19.78 -30.72
CA VAL A 413 -12.36 18.54 -31.37
C VAL A 413 -13.73 18.74 -31.99
N ASP A 414 -14.72 19.10 -31.18
CA ASP A 414 -16.13 19.00 -31.61
C ASP A 414 -16.48 20.07 -32.63
N VAL A 415 -15.98 21.29 -32.45
CA VAL A 415 -16.13 22.37 -33.42
C VAL A 415 -15.50 22.00 -34.77
N TRP A 416 -14.40 21.24 -34.80
CA TRP A 416 -13.75 20.85 -36.06
C TRP A 416 -14.44 19.71 -36.79
N ASN A 417 -15.38 19.01 -36.16
CA ASN A 417 -16.21 17.98 -36.78
C ASN A 417 -17.57 18.51 -37.27
N MET A 418 -17.95 19.74 -36.90
CA MET A 418 -19.22 20.35 -37.31
C MET A 418 -19.19 20.87 -38.75
N ALA A 419 -20.37 21.01 -39.38
CA ALA A 419 -20.51 21.77 -40.62
C ALA A 419 -20.06 23.23 -40.41
N LEU A 420 -19.53 23.87 -41.45
CA LEU A 420 -18.91 25.21 -41.41
C LEU A 420 -19.78 26.26 -40.69
N THR A 421 -21.10 26.23 -40.92
CA THR A 421 -22.10 27.07 -40.26
C THR A 421 -22.21 26.81 -38.75
N GLY A 422 -22.18 25.54 -38.33
CA GLY A 422 -22.24 25.15 -36.91
C GLY A 422 -21.00 25.57 -36.13
N ARG A 423 -19.83 25.60 -36.78
CA ARG A 423 -18.59 26.10 -36.18
C ARG A 423 -18.69 27.58 -35.82
N ILE A 424 -19.14 28.39 -36.79
CA ILE A 424 -19.24 29.85 -36.64
C ILE A 424 -20.21 30.20 -35.50
N ILE A 425 -21.38 29.55 -35.45
CA ILE A 425 -22.39 29.77 -34.40
C ILE A 425 -21.84 29.38 -33.02
N THR A 426 -21.19 28.21 -32.92
CA THR A 426 -20.65 27.71 -31.64
C THR A 426 -19.54 28.62 -31.09
N PHE A 427 -18.62 29.10 -31.94
CA PHE A 427 -17.60 30.06 -31.52
C PHE A 427 -18.20 31.39 -31.06
N PHE A 428 -19.19 31.92 -31.79
CA PHE A 428 -19.84 33.19 -31.42
C PHE A 428 -20.63 33.07 -30.10
N LEU A 429 -21.32 31.95 -29.90
CA LEU A 429 -22.14 31.69 -28.70
C LEU A 429 -21.26 31.44 -27.47
N ILE A 430 -20.22 30.61 -27.58
CA ILE A 430 -19.23 30.41 -26.50
C ILE A 430 -18.50 31.72 -26.18
N GLY A 431 -18.08 32.47 -27.21
CA GLY A 431 -17.44 33.78 -27.03
C GLY A 431 -18.35 34.76 -26.28
N THR A 432 -19.63 34.85 -26.67
CA THR A 432 -20.61 35.71 -26.01
C THR A 432 -20.91 35.25 -24.58
N LEU A 433 -21.01 33.94 -24.34
CA LEU A 433 -21.25 33.36 -23.01
C LEU A 433 -20.08 33.64 -22.05
N LEU A 434 -18.83 33.47 -22.52
CA LEU A 434 -17.63 33.76 -21.74
C LEU A 434 -17.49 35.25 -21.42
N ILE A 435 -17.80 36.13 -22.39
CA ILE A 435 -17.83 37.58 -22.17
C ILE A 435 -18.92 37.92 -21.13
N SER A 436 -20.14 37.37 -21.27
CA SER A 436 -21.25 37.63 -20.34
C SER A 436 -20.94 37.16 -18.91
N THR A 437 -20.35 35.97 -18.76
CA THR A 437 -19.94 35.44 -17.45
C THR A 437 -18.78 36.23 -16.84
N ALA A 438 -17.84 36.75 -17.64
CA ALA A 438 -16.77 37.63 -17.16
C ALA A 438 -17.31 38.99 -16.66
N PHE A 439 -18.36 39.53 -17.30
CA PHE A 439 -19.02 40.76 -16.84
C PHE A 439 -19.83 40.52 -15.55
N LEU A 440 -20.50 39.38 -15.42
CA LEU A 440 -21.21 39.00 -14.18
C LEU A 440 -20.26 38.70 -13.01
N TRP A 441 -19.02 38.29 -13.31
CA TRP A 441 -17.98 38.05 -12.31
C TRP A 441 -17.42 39.33 -11.68
N ARG A 442 -17.64 40.50 -12.31
CA ARG A 442 -17.22 41.79 -11.75
C ARG A 442 -18.26 42.31 -10.76
N LYS A 443 -18.39 41.69 -9.58
CA LYS A 443 -19.21 42.26 -8.50
C LYS A 443 -18.37 42.86 -7.38
N LYS A 444 -18.47 44.19 -7.30
CA LYS A 444 -18.40 45.06 -6.13
C LYS A 444 -17.22 44.79 -5.18
N SER A 445 -16.07 45.38 -5.53
CA SER A 445 -15.22 45.96 -4.49
C SER A 445 -16.05 47.03 -3.77
N PRO A 446 -16.16 47.02 -2.43
CA PRO A 446 -16.66 48.18 -1.70
C PRO A 446 -15.78 49.41 -1.95
#